data_AF-A0A7C7Z1Z7-F1
#
_entry.id   AF-A0A7C7Z1Z7-F1
#
_cell.length_a   1.000
_cell.length_b   1.000
_cell.length_c   1.000
_cell.angle_alpha   90.00
_cell.angle_beta   90.00
_cell.angle_gamma   90.00
#
_symmetry.space_group_name_H-M   'P 1'
#
loop_
_entity.id
_entity.type
_entity.pdbx_description
1 polymer ?
#
loop_
_entity_poly.entity_id
_entity_poly.type
_entity_poly.pdbx_seq_one_letter_code
_entity_poly.pdbx_strand_id
1 'polypeptide(L)'
;MEVDVEDLWLHALDAQDEGDRDEMCRLSDEIIAADPEHPDAWWMRANLELPQHGEPNLREVSRCLRACRKSIEYDPENRPAWWRGGQILVQELGMLEEALVWWQLRREVSPTDPEPLIEQIAILADLGQYAISAERLNQLWAEGMDAMAHSQLMRTARLHETVKKAAEREKTLIFRPWEKDHPGWKDIEIQRKKKPANEQLTFLMLAGPIVMSEVLLWNSLEFSGSTWIPMVSGFLLVVGTVLIGVKWSKSLTRRLNRSAYNVIRATDVEMSSGKTCFPNDWRPLKLYQTLLNYRTTAFQERLEKVVESGEPLPKNWNPNIPDMTTVDLFFEEEE
;
A
#
# COMPACT_ATOMS: atom_id res chain seq x y z
N MET A 1 -29.60 -12.43 37.22
CA MET A 1 -28.95 -11.16 37.56
C MET A 1 -28.76 -10.49 36.23
N GLU A 2 -29.41 -9.35 36.03
CA GLU A 2 -29.24 -8.57 34.80
C GLU A 2 -27.75 -8.21 34.73
N VAL A 3 -27.09 -8.58 33.64
CA VAL A 3 -25.66 -8.30 33.47
C VAL A 3 -25.56 -6.80 33.24
N ASP A 4 -24.92 -6.09 34.15
CA ASP A 4 -24.71 -4.65 34.02
C ASP A 4 -23.56 -4.40 33.02
N VAL A 5 -23.93 -4.07 31.79
CA VAL A 5 -22.97 -3.85 30.70
C VAL A 5 -22.08 -2.63 30.96
N GLU A 6 -22.61 -1.61 31.66
CA GLU A 6 -21.87 -0.39 31.97
C GLU A 6 -20.75 -0.67 32.99
N ASP A 7 -21.04 -1.47 34.03
CA ASP A 7 -20.05 -1.94 35.00
C ASP A 7 -18.96 -2.80 34.34
N LEU A 8 -19.36 -3.73 33.45
CA LEU A 8 -18.40 -4.53 32.68
C LEU A 8 -17.51 -3.66 31.79
N TRP A 9 -18.06 -2.61 31.19
CA TRP A 9 -17.31 -1.68 30.35
C TRP A 9 -16.31 -0.86 31.16
N LEU A 10 -16.69 -0.37 32.35
CA LEU A 10 -15.77 0.31 33.25
C LEU A 10 -14.59 -0.59 33.64
N HIS A 11 -14.85 -1.83 34.03
CA HIS A 11 -13.78 -2.79 34.30
C HIS A 11 -12.90 -3.06 33.07
N ALA A 12 -13.46 -3.01 31.87
CA ALA A 12 -12.69 -3.20 30.65
C ALA A 12 -11.75 -2.02 30.36
N LEU A 13 -12.17 -0.79 30.70
CA LEU A 13 -11.33 0.40 30.63
C LEU A 13 -10.21 0.35 31.68
N ASP A 14 -10.52 -0.08 32.91
CA ASP A 14 -9.50 -0.27 33.95
C ASP A 14 -8.45 -1.31 33.51
N ALA A 15 -8.89 -2.45 32.96
CA ALA A 15 -7.99 -3.47 32.42
C ALA A 15 -7.16 -2.94 31.23
N GLN A 16 -7.72 -2.04 30.41
CA GLN A 16 -6.99 -1.38 29.33
C GLN A 16 -5.89 -0.47 29.85
N ASP A 17 -6.15 0.31 30.90
CA ASP A 17 -5.18 1.19 31.54
C ASP A 17 -4.06 0.41 32.23
N GLU A 18 -4.38 -0.76 32.80
CA GLU A 18 -3.40 -1.69 33.37
C GLU A 18 -2.63 -2.49 32.30
N GLY A 19 -3.15 -2.55 31.07
CA GLY A 19 -2.60 -3.32 29.96
C GLY A 19 -2.83 -4.83 30.08
N ASP A 20 -3.80 -5.27 30.90
CA ASP A 20 -4.17 -6.67 31.06
C ASP A 20 -5.01 -7.15 29.88
N ARG A 21 -4.33 -7.65 28.84
CA ARG A 21 -4.98 -8.12 27.61
C ARG A 21 -5.86 -9.34 27.81
N ASP A 22 -5.53 -10.21 28.75
CA ASP A 22 -6.32 -11.43 28.98
C ASP A 22 -7.67 -11.05 29.59
N GLU A 23 -7.64 -10.12 30.54
CA GLU A 23 -8.85 -9.58 31.15
C GLU A 23 -9.67 -8.73 30.17
N MET A 24 -9.02 -7.88 29.37
CA MET A 24 -9.71 -7.15 28.29
C MET A 24 -10.38 -8.11 27.29
N CYS A 25 -9.76 -9.25 26.96
CA CYS A 25 -10.37 -10.25 26.08
C CYS A 25 -11.63 -10.84 26.73
N ARG A 26 -11.53 -11.26 27.99
CA ARG A 26 -12.65 -11.83 28.74
C ARG A 26 -13.82 -10.84 28.84
N LEU A 27 -13.54 -9.61 29.27
CA LEU A 27 -14.55 -8.56 29.42
C LEU A 27 -15.17 -8.16 28.08
N SER A 28 -14.36 -8.06 27.01
CA SER A 28 -14.91 -7.79 25.66
C SER A 28 -15.89 -8.87 25.22
N ASP A 29 -15.59 -10.15 25.47
CA ASP A 29 -16.46 -11.27 25.08
C ASP A 29 -17.74 -11.30 25.94
N GLU A 30 -17.66 -10.97 27.23
CA GLU A 30 -18.82 -10.86 28.12
C GLU A 30 -19.75 -9.70 27.74
N ILE A 31 -19.17 -8.54 27.40
CA ILE A 31 -19.93 -7.39 26.92
C ILE A 31 -20.62 -7.72 25.60
N ILE A 32 -19.90 -8.29 24.62
CA ILE A 32 -20.48 -8.69 23.33
C ILE A 32 -21.59 -9.74 23.52
N ALA A 33 -21.48 -10.62 24.51
CA ALA A 33 -22.51 -11.62 24.81
C ALA A 33 -23.77 -11.02 25.45
N ALA A 34 -23.61 -9.99 26.29
CA ALA A 34 -24.71 -9.29 26.96
C ALA A 34 -25.37 -8.24 26.04
N ASP A 35 -24.56 -7.49 25.30
CA ASP A 35 -24.94 -6.50 24.30
C ASP A 35 -24.13 -6.69 22.99
N PRO A 36 -24.68 -7.47 22.03
CA PRO A 36 -24.04 -7.70 20.74
C PRO A 36 -23.89 -6.45 19.86
N GLU A 37 -24.55 -5.34 20.20
CA GLU A 37 -24.56 -4.10 19.45
C GLU A 37 -23.55 -3.07 19.98
N HIS A 38 -22.80 -3.40 21.06
CA HIS A 38 -21.83 -2.48 21.66
C HIS A 38 -20.60 -2.23 20.76
N PRO A 39 -20.45 -1.03 20.13
CA PRO A 39 -19.42 -0.80 19.13
C PRO A 39 -18.00 -0.78 19.71
N ASP A 40 -17.81 -0.21 20.90
CA ASP A 40 -16.48 -0.10 21.51
C ASP A 40 -15.95 -1.45 22.00
N ALA A 41 -16.80 -2.36 22.46
CA ALA A 41 -16.40 -3.71 22.82
C ALA A 41 -15.91 -4.48 21.57
N TRP A 42 -16.59 -4.32 20.42
CA TRP A 42 -16.13 -4.84 19.14
C TRP A 42 -14.80 -4.22 18.69
N TRP A 43 -14.61 -2.91 18.90
CA TRP A 43 -13.35 -2.23 18.58
C TRP A 43 -12.21 -2.70 19.49
N MET A 44 -12.44 -2.81 20.80
CA MET A 44 -11.50 -3.36 21.76
C MET A 44 -11.11 -4.79 21.34
N ARG A 45 -12.10 -5.61 21.01
CA ARG A 45 -11.86 -6.97 20.49
C ARG A 45 -11.00 -6.96 19.23
N ALA A 46 -11.26 -6.07 18.28
CA ALA A 46 -10.46 -5.96 17.07
C ALA A 46 -8.97 -5.71 17.37
N ASN A 47 -8.66 -4.81 18.31
CA ASN A 47 -7.28 -4.53 18.72
C ASN A 47 -6.61 -5.69 19.45
N LEU A 48 -7.39 -6.53 20.13
CA LEU A 48 -6.90 -7.68 20.88
C LEU A 48 -6.60 -8.89 19.99
N GLU A 49 -7.26 -9.02 18.83
CA GLU A 49 -7.01 -10.12 17.89
C GLU A 49 -5.63 -10.03 17.21
N LEU A 50 -5.01 -8.86 17.16
CA LEU A 50 -3.67 -8.69 16.60
C LEU A 50 -2.58 -8.87 17.69
N PRO A 51 -1.45 -9.52 17.37
CA PRO A 51 -0.37 -9.70 18.32
C PRO A 51 0.28 -8.36 18.66
N GLN A 52 0.75 -8.21 19.91
CA GLN A 52 1.52 -7.03 20.33
C GLN A 52 2.88 -6.93 19.60
N HIS A 53 3.47 -8.08 19.27
CA HIS A 53 4.78 -8.19 18.67
C HIS A 53 4.77 -9.23 17.55
N GLY A 54 5.43 -8.90 16.44
CA GLY A 54 5.50 -9.77 15.27
C GLY A 54 4.41 -9.49 14.24
N GLU A 55 4.39 -10.29 13.19
CA GLU A 55 3.39 -10.22 12.13
C GLU A 55 2.19 -11.11 12.46
N PRO A 56 0.95 -10.63 12.25
CA PRO A 56 -0.23 -11.45 12.47
C PRO A 56 -0.34 -12.56 11.42
N ASN A 57 -0.93 -13.69 11.82
CA ASN A 57 -1.33 -14.74 10.88
C ASN A 57 -2.70 -14.45 10.24
N LEU A 58 -3.08 -15.25 9.23
CA LEU A 58 -4.33 -15.06 8.50
C LEU A 58 -5.57 -15.13 9.41
N ARG A 59 -5.54 -16.00 10.42
CA ARG A 59 -6.68 -16.20 11.32
C ARG A 59 -6.92 -14.96 12.18
N GLU A 60 -5.85 -14.39 12.73
CA GLU A 60 -5.85 -13.18 13.55
C GLU A 60 -6.37 -11.98 12.76
N VAL A 61 -5.82 -11.71 11.57
CA VAL A 61 -6.28 -10.59 10.73
C VAL A 61 -7.73 -10.77 10.29
N SER A 62 -8.17 -12.01 10.03
CA SER A 62 -9.57 -12.29 9.65
C SER A 62 -10.55 -12.01 10.79
N ARG A 63 -10.17 -12.34 12.03
CA ARG A 63 -10.99 -12.03 13.22
C ARG A 63 -10.99 -10.54 13.51
N CYS A 64 -9.83 -9.88 13.40
CA CYS A 64 -9.72 -8.43 13.55
C CYS A 64 -10.61 -7.69 12.53
N LEU A 65 -10.56 -8.08 11.25
CA LEU A 65 -11.41 -7.49 10.21
C LEU A 65 -12.90 -7.70 10.48
N ARG A 66 -13.30 -8.88 10.96
CA ARG A 66 -14.69 -9.16 11.36
C ARG A 66 -15.13 -8.26 12.51
N ALA A 67 -14.29 -8.08 13.53
CA ALA A 67 -14.57 -7.21 14.66
C ALA A 67 -14.63 -5.74 14.24
N CYS A 68 -13.74 -5.28 13.34
CA CYS A 68 -13.83 -3.94 12.74
C CYS A 68 -15.15 -3.75 12.00
N ARG A 69 -15.56 -4.72 11.17
CA ARG A 69 -16.86 -4.71 10.45
C ARG A 69 -18.04 -4.56 11.40
N LYS A 70 -18.04 -5.29 12.53
CA LYS A 70 -19.09 -5.18 13.54
C LYS A 70 -19.07 -3.84 14.26
N SER A 71 -17.89 -3.33 14.61
CA SER A 71 -17.76 -2.02 15.24
C SER A 71 -18.34 -0.90 14.36
N ILE A 72 -18.01 -0.87 13.06
CA ILE A 72 -18.54 0.16 12.14
C ILE A 72 -20.02 -0.04 11.77
N GLU A 73 -20.56 -1.26 11.92
CA GLU A 73 -21.98 -1.54 11.69
C GLU A 73 -22.85 -0.88 12.75
N TYR A 74 -22.36 -0.82 13.99
CA TYR A 74 -23.07 -0.21 15.12
C TYR A 74 -22.64 1.24 15.41
N ASP A 75 -21.39 1.61 15.11
CA ASP A 75 -20.91 2.99 15.12
C ASP A 75 -20.16 3.32 13.81
N PRO A 76 -20.89 3.81 12.79
CA PRO A 76 -20.29 4.22 11.53
C PRO A 76 -19.25 5.35 11.67
N GLU A 77 -19.29 6.15 12.74
CA GLU A 77 -18.36 7.26 12.94
C GLU A 77 -17.01 6.82 13.54
N ASN A 78 -16.87 5.55 13.95
CA ASN A 78 -15.63 4.99 14.51
C ASN A 78 -14.48 4.97 13.50
N ARG A 79 -13.80 6.12 13.34
CA ARG A 79 -12.69 6.32 12.41
C ARG A 79 -11.54 5.32 12.64
N PRO A 80 -11.11 4.99 13.87
CA PRO A 80 -10.09 3.98 14.11
C PRO A 80 -10.43 2.59 13.53
N ALA A 81 -11.69 2.16 13.63
CA ALA A 81 -12.14 0.87 13.09
C ALA A 81 -12.10 0.85 11.55
N TRP A 82 -12.53 1.93 10.90
CA TRP A 82 -12.41 2.10 9.44
C TRP A 82 -10.96 2.02 8.99
N TRP A 83 -10.07 2.75 9.65
CA TRP A 83 -8.65 2.77 9.34
C TRP A 83 -8.01 1.39 9.49
N ARG A 84 -8.28 0.70 10.61
CA ARG A 84 -7.75 -0.63 10.89
C ARG A 84 -8.23 -1.66 9.86
N GLY A 85 -9.53 -1.68 9.58
CA GLY A 85 -10.12 -2.60 8.61
C GLY A 85 -9.56 -2.37 7.20
N GLY A 86 -9.40 -1.11 6.79
CA GLY A 86 -8.82 -0.75 5.49
C GLY A 86 -7.35 -1.17 5.36
N GLN A 87 -6.54 -0.96 6.40
CA GLN A 87 -5.16 -1.43 6.45
C GLN A 87 -5.08 -2.96 6.31
N ILE A 88 -5.92 -3.70 7.03
CA ILE A 88 -5.96 -5.17 6.94
C ILE A 88 -6.35 -5.63 5.54
N LEU A 89 -7.37 -5.03 4.93
CA LEU A 89 -7.80 -5.37 3.58
C LEU A 89 -6.68 -5.16 2.55
N VAL A 90 -5.96 -4.03 2.62
CA VAL A 90 -4.92 -3.69 1.65
C VAL A 90 -3.60 -4.42 1.92
N GLN A 91 -3.08 -4.34 3.14
CA GLN A 91 -1.71 -4.73 3.46
C GLN A 91 -1.61 -6.21 3.85
N GLU A 92 -2.54 -6.68 4.69
CA GLU A 92 -2.48 -8.04 5.25
C GLU A 92 -3.17 -9.07 4.35
N LEU A 93 -4.29 -8.70 3.73
CA LEU A 93 -5.10 -9.63 2.94
C LEU A 93 -4.94 -9.44 1.43
N GLY A 94 -4.45 -8.28 0.97
CA GLY A 94 -4.34 -7.97 -0.46
C GLY A 94 -5.67 -7.96 -1.22
N MET A 95 -6.78 -7.73 -0.51
CA MET A 95 -8.14 -7.76 -1.02
C MET A 95 -8.53 -6.37 -1.52
N LEU A 96 -7.90 -5.94 -2.61
CA LEU A 96 -7.98 -4.55 -3.08
C LEU A 96 -9.38 -4.15 -3.56
N GLU A 97 -10.15 -5.07 -4.16
CA GLU A 97 -11.53 -4.80 -4.56
C GLU A 97 -12.43 -4.55 -3.35
N GLU A 98 -12.33 -5.39 -2.31
CA GLU A 98 -13.06 -5.18 -1.06
C GLU A 98 -12.60 -3.92 -0.33
N ALA A 99 -11.31 -3.58 -0.42
CA ALA A 99 -10.80 -2.32 0.12
C ALA A 99 -11.40 -1.10 -0.58
N LEU A 100 -11.60 -1.15 -1.91
CA LEU A 100 -12.26 -0.06 -2.64
C LEU A 100 -13.71 0.13 -2.16
N VAL A 101 -14.44 -0.96 -1.95
CA VAL A 101 -15.81 -0.92 -1.37
C VAL A 101 -15.78 -0.36 0.05
N TRP A 102 -14.85 -0.84 0.89
CA TRP A 102 -14.68 -0.38 2.27
C TRP A 102 -14.48 1.14 2.36
N TRP A 103 -13.57 1.68 1.54
CA TRP A 103 -13.32 3.12 1.53
C TRP A 103 -14.45 3.92 0.90
N GLN A 104 -15.19 3.35 -0.07
CA GLN A 104 -16.38 4.00 -0.61
C GLN A 104 -17.47 4.15 0.46
N LEU A 105 -17.72 3.09 1.24
CA LEU A 105 -18.67 3.15 2.36
C LEU A 105 -18.24 4.19 3.42
N ARG A 106 -16.95 4.32 3.72
CA ARG A 106 -16.47 5.38 4.61
C ARG A 106 -16.76 6.78 4.07
N ARG A 107 -16.67 6.99 2.75
CA ARG A 107 -17.01 8.29 2.14
C ARG A 107 -18.50 8.61 2.26
N GLU A 108 -19.37 7.61 2.24
CA GLU A 108 -20.82 7.82 2.43
C GLU A 108 -21.12 8.29 3.86
N VAL A 109 -20.37 7.79 4.84
CA VAL A 109 -20.50 8.20 6.24
C VAL A 109 -19.85 9.56 6.50
N SER A 110 -18.64 9.77 5.98
CA SER A 110 -17.85 10.98 6.19
C SER A 110 -17.31 11.54 4.86
N PRO A 111 -18.14 12.30 4.11
CA PRO A 111 -17.79 12.77 2.77
C PRO A 111 -16.64 13.79 2.75
N THR A 112 -16.43 14.50 3.86
CA THR A 112 -15.42 15.54 4.02
C THR A 112 -14.04 14.98 4.40
N ASP A 113 -13.96 13.69 4.76
CA ASP A 113 -12.70 13.03 5.08
C ASP A 113 -11.91 12.76 3.78
N PRO A 114 -10.72 13.34 3.61
CA PRO A 114 -9.91 13.13 2.41
C PRO A 114 -9.26 11.75 2.37
N GLU A 115 -9.06 11.08 3.52
CA GLU A 115 -8.27 9.84 3.61
C GLU A 115 -8.83 8.69 2.76
N PRO A 116 -10.14 8.37 2.78
CA PRO A 116 -10.70 7.33 1.93
C PRO A 116 -10.42 7.55 0.44
N LEU A 117 -10.48 8.79 -0.03
CA LEU A 117 -10.21 9.11 -1.43
C LEU A 117 -8.72 8.94 -1.77
N ILE A 118 -7.82 9.31 -0.84
CA ILE A 118 -6.37 9.04 -0.96
C ILE A 118 -6.08 7.55 -1.06
N GLU A 119 -6.74 6.73 -0.23
CA GLU A 119 -6.59 5.27 -0.25
C GLU A 119 -7.17 4.66 -1.54
N GLN A 120 -8.35 5.09 -1.99
CA GLN A 120 -8.91 4.67 -3.28
C GLN A 120 -7.96 4.98 -4.44
N ILE A 121 -7.36 6.16 -4.48
CA ILE A 121 -6.38 6.55 -5.52
C ILE A 121 -5.18 5.60 -5.52
N ALA A 122 -4.64 5.29 -4.33
CA ALA A 122 -3.50 4.39 -4.18
C ALA A 122 -3.84 2.97 -4.64
N ILE A 123 -4.98 2.41 -4.20
CA ILE A 123 -5.43 1.07 -4.58
C ILE A 123 -5.66 0.97 -6.10
N LEU A 124 -6.30 1.97 -6.71
CA LEU A 124 -6.51 2.02 -8.16
C LEU A 124 -5.17 2.07 -8.92
N ALA A 125 -4.18 2.78 -8.39
CA ALA A 125 -2.84 2.83 -8.99
C ALA A 125 -2.12 1.48 -8.93
N ASP A 126 -2.27 0.73 -7.83
CA ASP A 126 -1.69 -0.61 -7.65
C ASP A 126 -2.34 -1.62 -8.62
N LEU A 127 -3.68 -1.58 -8.75
CA LEU A 127 -4.44 -2.34 -9.75
C LEU A 127 -4.15 -1.92 -11.20
N GLY A 128 -3.43 -0.82 -11.41
CA GLY A 128 -3.09 -0.29 -12.74
C GLY A 128 -4.23 0.48 -13.43
N GLN A 129 -5.29 0.82 -12.70
CA GLN A 129 -6.44 1.60 -13.17
C GLN A 129 -6.13 3.11 -13.12
N TYR A 130 -5.06 3.52 -13.79
CA TYR A 130 -4.54 4.89 -13.72
C TYR A 130 -5.50 5.95 -14.27
N ALA A 131 -6.36 5.62 -15.22
CA ALA A 131 -7.34 6.56 -15.75
C ALA A 131 -8.37 6.96 -14.68
N ILE A 132 -8.93 5.96 -13.98
CA ILE A 132 -9.89 6.18 -12.89
C ILE A 132 -9.18 6.83 -11.69
N SER A 133 -7.96 6.36 -11.36
CA SER A 133 -7.13 6.97 -10.32
C SER A 133 -6.88 8.46 -10.59
N ALA A 134 -6.60 8.86 -11.84
CA ALA A 134 -6.39 10.26 -12.20
C ALA A 134 -7.67 11.12 -12.10
N GLU A 135 -8.83 10.54 -12.38
CA GLU A 135 -10.12 11.21 -12.17
C GLU A 135 -10.38 11.46 -10.69
N ARG A 136 -10.17 10.44 -9.83
CA ARG A 136 -10.27 10.55 -8.36
C ARG A 136 -9.30 11.57 -7.80
N LEU A 137 -8.09 11.59 -8.35
CA LEU A 137 -7.09 12.57 -8.02
C LEU A 137 -7.62 13.97 -8.34
N ASN A 138 -8.14 14.24 -9.54
CA ASN A 138 -8.72 15.55 -9.84
C ASN A 138 -9.87 15.94 -8.89
N GLN A 139 -10.72 14.98 -8.52
CA GLN A 139 -11.80 15.17 -7.54
C GLN A 139 -11.24 15.59 -6.17
N LEU A 140 -10.21 14.90 -5.67
CA LEU A 140 -9.56 15.21 -4.38
C LEU A 140 -9.01 16.65 -4.35
N TRP A 141 -8.50 17.16 -5.47
CA TRP A 141 -8.03 18.54 -5.57
C TRP A 141 -9.19 19.53 -5.63
N ALA A 142 -10.33 19.14 -6.21
CA ALA A 142 -11.51 19.98 -6.32
C ALA A 142 -12.30 20.08 -5.01
N GLU A 143 -12.42 18.98 -4.26
CA GLU A 143 -13.14 18.90 -2.96
C GLU A 143 -12.41 19.63 -1.82
N GLY A 144 -11.19 20.10 -2.04
CA GLY A 144 -10.48 20.99 -1.13
C GLY A 144 -9.35 20.30 -0.37
N MET A 145 -8.11 20.70 -0.68
CA MET A 145 -6.92 20.33 0.07
C MET A 145 -6.81 21.06 1.42
N ASP A 146 -7.71 22.00 1.71
CA ASP A 146 -7.61 22.93 2.84
C ASP A 146 -7.78 22.24 4.20
N ALA A 147 -8.45 21.08 4.23
CA ALA A 147 -8.61 20.26 5.43
C ALA A 147 -7.53 19.17 5.60
N MET A 148 -6.59 19.02 4.65
CA MET A 148 -5.60 17.94 4.68
C MET A 148 -4.40 18.25 5.58
N ALA A 149 -3.96 17.23 6.33
CA ALA A 149 -2.69 17.28 7.03
C ALA A 149 -1.50 17.34 6.07
N HIS A 150 -0.38 17.91 6.49
CA HIS A 150 0.83 18.01 5.67
C HIS A 150 1.34 16.65 5.16
N SER A 151 1.23 15.60 5.98
CA SER A 151 1.58 14.23 5.60
C SER A 151 0.70 13.71 4.44
N GLN A 152 -0.60 13.99 4.48
CA GLN A 152 -1.54 13.65 3.43
C GLN A 152 -1.22 14.40 2.14
N LEU A 153 -0.97 15.71 2.21
CA LEU A 153 -0.54 16.52 1.06
C LEU A 153 0.73 15.99 0.38
N MET A 154 1.71 15.57 1.16
CA MET A 154 2.94 14.99 0.61
C MET A 154 2.71 13.62 -0.03
N ARG A 155 1.81 12.81 0.54
CA ARG A 155 1.41 11.51 -0.03
C ARG A 155 0.65 11.71 -1.35
N THR A 156 -0.32 12.62 -1.39
CA THR A 156 -1.10 12.93 -2.60
C THR A 156 -0.25 13.53 -3.70
N ALA A 157 0.70 14.42 -3.39
CA ALA A 157 1.62 14.97 -4.37
C ALA A 157 2.48 13.88 -5.06
N ARG A 158 2.97 12.90 -4.28
CA ARG A 158 3.71 11.74 -4.82
C ARG A 158 2.82 10.86 -5.68
N LEU A 159 1.61 10.56 -5.23
CA LEU A 159 0.61 9.81 -6.01
C LEU A 159 0.25 10.53 -7.30
N HIS A 160 0.12 11.86 -7.27
CA HIS A 160 -0.17 12.63 -8.48
C HIS A 160 0.94 12.52 -9.51
N GLU A 161 2.19 12.66 -9.08
CA GLU A 161 3.32 12.49 -10.00
C GLU A 161 3.34 11.09 -10.62
N THR A 162 3.06 10.04 -9.84
CA THR A 162 3.07 8.65 -10.35
C THR A 162 1.88 8.35 -11.25
N VAL A 163 0.67 8.70 -10.82
CA VAL A 163 -0.59 8.44 -11.53
C VAL A 163 -0.64 9.23 -12.83
N LYS A 164 -0.33 10.53 -12.82
CA LYS A 164 -0.32 11.36 -14.04
C LYS A 164 0.68 10.83 -15.07
N LYS A 165 1.91 10.53 -14.64
CA LYS A 165 2.94 9.93 -15.51
C LYS A 165 2.56 8.55 -16.02
N ALA A 166 1.70 7.82 -15.33
CA ALA A 166 1.24 6.50 -15.74
C ALA A 166 0.00 6.56 -16.63
N ALA A 167 -0.90 7.52 -16.40
CA ALA A 167 -2.11 7.76 -17.20
C ALA A 167 -1.78 8.35 -18.58
N GLU A 168 -0.75 9.20 -18.68
CA GLU A 168 -0.26 9.76 -19.94
C GLU A 168 0.51 8.73 -20.81
N ARG A 169 0.93 7.60 -20.23
CA ARG A 169 1.57 6.52 -21.00
C ARG A 169 0.52 5.78 -21.83
N GLU A 170 0.93 5.30 -23.00
CA GLU A 170 0.07 4.46 -23.84
C GLU A 170 -0.50 3.29 -23.02
N LYS A 171 -1.83 3.08 -23.12
CA LYS A 171 -2.58 2.03 -22.39
C LYS A 171 -2.00 0.62 -22.57
N THR A 172 -1.23 0.41 -23.65
CA THR A 172 -0.55 -0.84 -24.02
C THR A 172 0.70 -1.16 -23.17
N LEU A 173 1.19 -0.21 -22.37
CA LEU A 173 2.37 -0.40 -21.52
C LEU A 173 2.03 -0.80 -20.08
N ILE A 174 0.77 -0.66 -19.67
CA ILE A 174 0.29 -1.01 -18.33
C ILE A 174 0.10 -2.52 -18.28
N PHE A 175 0.84 -3.19 -17.40
CA PHE A 175 0.71 -4.63 -17.23
C PHE A 175 -0.67 -5.05 -16.76
N ARG A 176 -1.30 -5.94 -17.53
CA ARG A 176 -2.61 -6.56 -17.28
C ARG A 176 -2.44 -8.07 -17.08
N PRO A 177 -2.45 -8.56 -15.82
CA PRO A 177 -2.21 -9.97 -15.53
C PRO A 177 -3.22 -10.94 -16.19
N TRP A 178 -4.47 -10.51 -16.41
CA TRP A 178 -5.52 -11.33 -17.04
C TRP A 178 -5.29 -11.60 -18.54
N GLU A 179 -4.45 -10.80 -19.20
CA GLU A 179 -4.08 -10.98 -20.61
C GLU A 179 -2.82 -11.88 -20.70
N LYS A 180 -2.99 -13.15 -21.10
CA LYS A 180 -1.87 -14.13 -21.18
C LYS A 180 -0.78 -13.72 -22.16
N ASP A 181 -1.13 -13.07 -23.26
CA ASP A 181 -0.19 -12.66 -24.32
C ASP A 181 0.42 -11.26 -24.08
N HIS A 182 0.15 -10.65 -22.91
CA HIS A 182 0.63 -9.30 -22.60
C HIS A 182 2.17 -9.24 -22.53
N PRO A 183 2.84 -8.23 -23.13
CA PRO A 183 4.31 -8.14 -23.18
C PRO A 183 4.99 -8.16 -21.81
N GLY A 184 4.31 -7.66 -20.77
CA GLY A 184 4.80 -7.70 -19.39
C GLY A 184 5.09 -9.10 -18.84
N TRP A 185 4.46 -10.17 -19.37
CA TRP A 185 4.82 -11.55 -19.02
C TRP A 185 6.18 -11.95 -19.56
N LYS A 186 6.56 -11.48 -20.77
CA LYS A 186 7.90 -11.68 -21.34
C LYS A 186 8.97 -10.95 -20.52
N ASP A 187 8.66 -9.75 -20.04
CA ASP A 187 9.54 -9.00 -19.14
C ASP A 187 9.82 -9.78 -17.84
N ILE A 188 8.82 -10.45 -17.27
CA ILE A 188 8.98 -11.30 -16.08
C ILE A 188 9.80 -12.55 -16.42
N GLU A 189 9.50 -13.22 -17.53
CA GLU A 189 10.21 -14.42 -17.98
C GLU A 189 11.73 -14.23 -18.05
N ILE A 190 12.18 -13.10 -18.59
CA ILE A 190 13.61 -12.78 -18.72
C ILE A 190 14.28 -12.61 -17.35
N GLN A 191 13.56 -12.04 -16.37
CA GLN A 191 14.12 -11.67 -15.08
C GLN A 191 13.81 -12.62 -13.92
N ARG A 192 12.95 -13.63 -14.11
CA ARG A 192 12.42 -14.53 -13.05
C ARG A 192 13.47 -15.17 -12.13
N LYS A 193 14.70 -15.40 -12.62
CA LYS A 193 15.80 -16.03 -11.86
C LYS A 193 16.69 -15.02 -11.09
N LYS A 194 16.46 -13.71 -11.25
CA LYS A 194 17.27 -12.64 -10.65
C LYS A 194 16.51 -11.98 -9.50
N LYS A 195 17.23 -11.41 -8.53
CA LYS A 195 16.63 -10.55 -7.51
C LYS A 195 16.28 -9.19 -8.13
N PRO A 196 15.31 -8.45 -7.57
CA PRO A 196 15.11 -7.04 -7.91
C PRO A 196 16.41 -6.25 -7.75
N ALA A 197 16.62 -5.28 -8.64
CA ALA A 197 17.78 -4.42 -8.60
C ALA A 197 17.71 -3.49 -7.37
N ASN A 198 18.79 -3.44 -6.60
CA ASN A 198 18.96 -2.50 -5.50
C ASN A 198 19.48 -1.16 -6.03
N GLU A 199 18.85 -0.06 -5.65
CA GLU A 199 19.23 1.30 -6.04
C GLU A 199 20.65 1.66 -5.59
N GLN A 200 21.04 1.31 -4.37
CA GLN A 200 22.37 1.61 -3.82
C GLN A 200 23.47 0.89 -4.59
N LEU A 201 23.25 -0.40 -4.91
CA LEU A 201 24.18 -1.18 -5.71
C LEU A 201 24.25 -0.66 -7.15
N THR A 202 23.11 -0.29 -7.74
CA THR A 202 23.06 0.29 -9.09
C THR A 202 23.82 1.60 -9.14
N PHE A 203 23.68 2.44 -8.11
CA PHE A 203 24.39 3.71 -7.99
C PHE A 203 25.89 3.49 -7.87
N LEU A 204 26.32 2.60 -6.97
CA LEU A 204 27.75 2.30 -6.78
C LEU A 204 28.39 1.78 -8.07
N MET A 205 27.70 0.90 -8.79
CA MET A 205 28.19 0.31 -10.04
C MET A 205 28.24 1.31 -11.21
N LEU A 206 27.31 2.27 -11.25
CA LEU A 206 27.20 3.24 -12.34
C LEU A 206 28.00 4.52 -12.08
N ALA A 207 27.77 5.17 -10.94
CA ALA A 207 28.37 6.45 -10.59
C ALA A 207 29.76 6.28 -9.95
N GLY A 208 30.02 5.19 -9.22
CA GLY A 208 31.30 4.96 -8.55
C GLY A 208 32.52 5.03 -9.48
N PRO A 209 32.56 4.27 -10.60
CA PRO A 209 33.67 4.35 -11.55
C PRO A 209 33.82 5.73 -12.19
N ILE A 210 32.72 6.44 -12.44
CA ILE A 210 32.71 7.79 -13.03
C ILE A 210 33.35 8.79 -12.06
N VAL A 211 32.88 8.83 -10.82
CA VAL A 211 33.40 9.73 -9.78
C VAL A 211 34.86 9.42 -9.47
N MET A 212 35.25 8.14 -9.43
CA MET A 212 36.65 7.77 -9.24
C MET A 212 37.54 8.26 -10.38
N SER A 213 37.08 8.10 -11.62
CA SER A 213 37.83 8.56 -12.81
C SER A 213 37.94 10.08 -12.84
N GLU A 214 36.87 10.79 -12.48
CA GLU A 214 36.82 12.24 -12.33
C GLU A 214 37.83 12.75 -11.29
N VAL A 215 37.86 12.14 -10.10
CA VAL A 215 38.81 12.52 -9.04
C VAL A 215 40.26 12.25 -9.45
N LEU A 216 40.54 11.12 -10.12
CA LEU A 216 41.88 10.80 -10.63
C LEU A 216 42.33 11.79 -11.71
N LEU A 217 41.43 12.14 -12.64
CA LEU A 217 41.71 13.13 -13.68
C LEU A 217 41.91 14.52 -13.08
N TRP A 218 41.08 14.92 -12.11
CA TRP A 218 41.22 16.20 -11.43
C TRP A 218 42.57 16.33 -10.72
N ASN A 219 43.02 15.27 -10.06
CA ASN A 219 44.33 15.22 -9.40
C ASN A 219 45.51 15.18 -10.38
N SER A 220 45.29 14.83 -11.65
CA SER A 220 46.33 14.86 -12.68
C SER A 220 46.55 16.25 -13.29
N LEU A 221 45.65 17.20 -13.03
CA LEU A 221 45.73 18.56 -13.55
C LEU A 221 46.55 19.44 -12.58
N GLU A 222 47.66 19.99 -13.09
CA GLU A 222 48.44 20.97 -12.35
C GLU A 222 47.81 22.36 -12.52
N PHE A 223 47.27 22.90 -11.42
CA PHE A 223 46.71 24.25 -11.40
C PHE A 223 47.74 25.24 -10.86
N SER A 224 48.18 26.19 -11.69
CA SER A 224 49.05 27.28 -11.26
C SER A 224 48.21 28.44 -10.71
N GLY A 225 48.55 28.94 -9.50
CA GLY A 225 47.86 30.05 -8.85
C GLY A 225 47.21 29.71 -7.50
N SER A 226 46.02 30.24 -7.24
CA SER A 226 45.30 30.05 -5.96
C SER A 226 44.86 28.59 -5.78
N THR A 227 45.20 27.99 -4.64
CA THR A 227 44.87 26.60 -4.29
C THR A 227 43.40 26.37 -3.94
N TRP A 228 42.68 27.42 -3.54
CA TRP A 228 41.28 27.30 -3.10
C TRP A 228 40.31 27.16 -4.28
N ILE A 229 40.59 27.80 -5.42
CA ILE A 229 39.69 27.78 -6.58
C ILE A 229 39.57 26.35 -7.15
N PRO A 230 40.67 25.63 -7.45
CA PRO A 230 40.60 24.24 -7.92
C PRO A 230 39.96 23.28 -6.90
N MET A 231 40.17 23.53 -5.61
CA MET A 231 39.58 22.70 -4.56
C MET A 231 38.05 22.84 -4.53
N VAL A 232 37.54 24.07 -4.53
CA VAL A 232 36.09 24.32 -4.53
C VAL A 232 35.46 23.87 -5.85
N SER A 233 36.11 24.13 -6.99
CA SER A 233 35.57 23.69 -8.28
C SER A 233 35.56 22.17 -8.42
N GLY A 234 36.61 21.47 -7.98
CA GLY A 234 36.65 20.01 -7.97
C GLY A 234 35.59 19.42 -7.05
N PHE A 235 35.36 20.02 -5.88
CA PHE A 235 34.28 19.62 -4.98
C PHE A 235 32.89 19.80 -5.64
N LEU A 236 32.63 20.95 -6.24
CA LEU A 236 31.35 21.21 -6.92
C LEU A 236 31.13 20.29 -8.13
N LEU A 237 32.20 19.97 -8.86
CA LEU A 237 32.19 19.02 -9.98
C LEU A 237 31.73 17.64 -9.50
N VAL A 238 32.37 17.11 -8.44
CA VAL A 238 32.01 15.81 -7.83
C VAL A 238 30.59 15.82 -7.29
N VAL A 239 30.15 16.89 -6.64
CA VAL A 239 28.76 17.03 -6.18
C VAL A 239 27.80 16.96 -7.37
N GLY A 240 28.11 17.65 -8.46
CA GLY A 240 27.31 17.63 -9.69
C GLY A 240 27.21 16.22 -10.30
N THR A 241 28.33 15.51 -10.43
CA THR A 241 28.34 14.15 -10.99
C THR A 241 27.63 13.14 -10.11
N VAL A 242 27.75 13.26 -8.78
CA VAL A 242 26.99 12.45 -7.82
C VAL A 242 25.49 12.68 -7.98
N LEU A 243 25.02 13.93 -8.04
CA LEU A 243 23.59 14.23 -8.20
C LEU A 243 23.02 13.68 -9.52
N ILE A 244 23.76 13.83 -10.63
CA ILE A 244 23.40 13.25 -11.93
C ILE A 244 23.39 11.72 -11.83
N GLY A 245 24.42 11.14 -11.21
CA GLY A 245 24.55 9.70 -10.99
C GLY A 245 23.37 9.12 -10.19
N VAL A 246 22.93 9.80 -9.14
CA VAL A 246 21.73 9.42 -8.36
C VAL A 246 20.49 9.42 -9.24
N LYS A 247 20.25 10.49 -10.01
CA LYS A 247 19.08 10.60 -10.88
C LYS A 247 19.07 9.51 -11.97
N TRP A 248 20.22 9.25 -12.59
CA TRP A 248 20.34 8.25 -13.64
C TRP A 248 20.22 6.83 -13.08
N SER A 249 20.86 6.55 -11.94
CA SER A 249 20.73 5.28 -11.21
C SER A 249 19.26 5.00 -10.86
N LYS A 250 18.56 5.95 -10.22
CA LYS A 250 17.12 5.84 -9.92
C LYS A 250 16.28 5.51 -11.14
N SER A 251 16.54 6.16 -12.27
CA SER A 251 15.83 5.90 -13.52
C SER A 251 16.13 4.49 -14.06
N LEU A 252 17.39 4.06 -14.02
CA LEU A 252 17.80 2.73 -14.49
C LEU A 252 17.24 1.62 -13.59
N THR A 253 17.38 1.73 -12.27
CA THR A 253 16.83 0.78 -11.29
C THR A 253 15.32 0.61 -11.49
N ARG A 254 14.58 1.71 -11.71
CA ARG A 254 13.14 1.66 -11.98
C ARG A 254 12.82 0.88 -13.27
N ARG A 255 13.62 1.05 -14.32
CA ARG A 255 13.46 0.31 -15.58
C ARG A 255 13.76 -1.18 -15.38
N LEU A 256 14.84 -1.51 -14.66
CA LEU A 256 15.20 -2.89 -14.35
C LEU A 256 14.13 -3.56 -13.49
N ASN A 257 13.56 -2.84 -12.51
CA ASN A 257 12.53 -3.34 -11.61
C ASN A 257 11.12 -3.36 -12.22
N ARG A 258 10.93 -3.01 -13.50
CA ARG A 258 9.62 -3.12 -14.16
C ARG A 258 9.01 -4.51 -14.00
N SER A 259 9.81 -5.55 -14.19
CA SER A 259 9.37 -6.94 -14.01
C SER A 259 8.93 -7.22 -12.57
N ALA A 260 9.60 -6.64 -11.57
CA ALA A 260 9.22 -6.80 -10.17
C ALA A 260 7.86 -6.16 -9.87
N TYR A 261 7.60 -4.94 -10.38
CA TYR A 261 6.29 -4.30 -10.26
C TYR A 261 5.19 -5.11 -10.97
N ASN A 262 5.50 -5.74 -12.11
CA ASN A 262 4.54 -6.61 -12.78
C ASN A 262 4.22 -7.87 -11.94
N VAL A 263 5.22 -8.49 -11.30
CA VAL A 263 4.98 -9.63 -10.38
C VAL A 263 4.10 -9.22 -9.22
N ILE A 264 4.40 -8.08 -8.58
CA ILE A 264 3.58 -7.52 -7.49
C ILE A 264 2.13 -7.34 -7.94
N ARG A 265 1.91 -6.70 -9.09
CA ARG A 265 0.55 -6.51 -9.61
C ARG A 265 -0.15 -7.83 -9.92
N ALA A 266 0.55 -8.82 -10.47
CA ALA A 266 -0.03 -10.14 -10.68
C ALA A 266 -0.48 -10.76 -9.35
N THR A 267 0.37 -10.72 -8.31
CA THR A 267 0.00 -11.24 -6.98
C THR A 267 -1.17 -10.47 -6.38
N ASP A 268 -1.24 -9.16 -6.54
CA ASP A 268 -2.34 -8.35 -5.99
C ASP A 268 -3.67 -8.65 -6.70
N VAL A 269 -3.64 -8.93 -8.01
CA VAL A 269 -4.81 -9.43 -8.76
C VAL A 269 -5.20 -10.83 -8.31
N GLU A 270 -4.24 -11.74 -8.07
CA GLU A 270 -4.56 -13.07 -7.55
C GLU A 270 -5.26 -12.98 -6.19
N MET A 271 -4.75 -12.12 -5.32
CA MET A 271 -5.31 -11.93 -3.99
C MET A 271 -6.69 -11.29 -4.03
N SER A 272 -6.88 -10.26 -4.85
CA SER A 272 -8.17 -9.57 -4.97
C SER A 272 -9.25 -10.46 -5.59
N SER A 273 -8.90 -11.19 -6.65
CA SER A 273 -9.86 -12.06 -7.36
C SER A 273 -10.10 -13.41 -6.68
N GLY A 274 -9.20 -13.84 -5.79
CA GLY A 274 -9.18 -15.20 -5.24
C GLY A 274 -8.85 -16.26 -6.29
N LYS A 275 -8.32 -15.87 -7.46
CA LYS A 275 -8.05 -16.76 -8.60
C LYS A 275 -6.60 -16.64 -9.04
N THR A 276 -6.06 -17.72 -9.59
CA THR A 276 -4.67 -17.80 -10.02
C THR A 276 -4.49 -17.30 -11.46
N CYS A 277 -3.47 -16.49 -11.68
CA CYS A 277 -3.04 -16.01 -13.00
C CYS A 277 -1.55 -16.24 -13.24
N PHE A 278 -0.76 -16.33 -12.17
CA PHE A 278 0.69 -16.47 -12.22
C PHE A 278 1.10 -17.94 -12.42
N PRO A 279 2.02 -18.26 -13.34
CA PRO A 279 2.45 -19.63 -13.59
C PRO A 279 3.08 -20.31 -12.35
N ASN A 280 2.62 -21.52 -12.04
CA ASN A 280 3.10 -22.28 -10.87
C ASN A 280 4.61 -22.57 -10.92
N ASP A 281 5.16 -22.83 -12.11
CA ASP A 281 6.60 -23.08 -12.31
C ASP A 281 7.48 -21.88 -11.94
N TRP A 282 6.91 -20.68 -11.89
CA TRP A 282 7.65 -19.45 -11.61
C TRP A 282 7.61 -19.04 -10.13
N ARG A 283 6.66 -19.57 -9.35
CA ARG A 283 6.54 -19.30 -7.91
C ARG A 283 7.81 -19.67 -7.11
N PRO A 284 8.49 -20.82 -7.32
CA PRO A 284 9.70 -21.14 -6.56
C PRO A 284 10.93 -20.32 -7.00
N LEU A 285 10.82 -19.48 -8.04
CA LEU A 285 11.95 -18.74 -8.58
C LEU A 285 12.29 -17.51 -7.73
N LYS A 286 13.56 -17.11 -7.84
CA LYS A 286 14.18 -16.10 -6.98
C LYS A 286 13.45 -14.76 -7.00
N LEU A 287 12.96 -14.30 -8.15
CA LEU A 287 12.26 -13.01 -8.26
C LEU A 287 10.97 -13.04 -7.43
N TYR A 288 10.13 -14.06 -7.63
CA TYR A 288 8.86 -14.20 -6.94
C TYR A 288 9.05 -14.36 -5.43
N GLN A 289 9.91 -15.30 -5.01
CA GLN A 289 10.18 -15.54 -3.59
C GLN A 289 10.76 -14.31 -2.87
N THR A 290 11.66 -13.57 -3.54
CA THR A 290 12.21 -12.33 -2.95
C THR A 290 11.12 -11.28 -2.73
N LEU A 291 10.14 -11.17 -3.65
CA LEU A 291 9.05 -10.22 -3.53
C LEU A 291 8.00 -10.65 -2.50
N LEU A 292 7.73 -11.95 -2.43
CA LEU A 292 6.80 -12.52 -1.45
C LEU A 292 7.32 -12.33 -0.02
N ASN A 293 8.64 -12.42 0.21
CA ASN A 293 9.24 -12.17 1.52
C ASN A 293 9.10 -10.71 2.03
N TYR A 294 8.72 -9.76 1.17
CA TYR A 294 8.39 -8.39 1.58
C TYR A 294 6.90 -8.21 1.93
N ARG A 295 6.08 -9.25 1.72
CA ARG A 295 4.66 -9.26 2.10
C ARG A 295 4.51 -9.89 3.47
N THR A 296 3.45 -9.50 4.19
CA THR A 296 3.20 -9.95 5.55
C THR A 296 2.87 -11.44 5.59
N THR A 297 3.04 -12.05 6.77
CA THR A 297 2.73 -13.47 7.01
C THR A 297 1.29 -13.81 6.64
N ALA A 298 0.31 -13.00 7.06
CA ALA A 298 -1.10 -13.20 6.69
C ALA A 298 -1.33 -13.18 5.17
N PHE A 299 -0.63 -12.31 4.44
CA PHE A 299 -0.73 -12.24 2.98
C PHE A 299 -0.21 -13.53 2.34
N GLN A 300 0.93 -14.04 2.83
CA GLN A 300 1.53 -15.27 2.34
C GLN A 300 0.61 -16.47 2.57
N GLU A 301 0.09 -16.65 3.79
CA GLU A 301 -0.83 -17.75 4.14
C GLU A 301 -2.12 -17.71 3.29
N ARG A 302 -2.68 -16.53 3.03
CA ARG A 302 -3.86 -16.40 2.17
C ARG A 302 -3.52 -16.68 0.71
N LEU A 303 -2.37 -16.23 0.22
CA LEU A 303 -1.94 -16.50 -1.14
C LEU A 303 -1.76 -18.01 -1.36
N GLU A 304 -1.20 -18.73 -0.39
CA GLU A 304 -1.11 -20.18 -0.42
C GLU A 304 -2.49 -20.84 -0.60
N LYS A 305 -3.49 -20.43 0.18
CA LYS A 305 -4.87 -20.91 0.04
C LYS A 305 -5.47 -20.61 -1.34
N VAL A 306 -5.23 -19.42 -1.89
CA VAL A 306 -5.67 -19.05 -3.24
C VAL A 306 -5.00 -19.93 -4.29
N VAL A 307 -3.70 -20.20 -4.14
CA VAL A 307 -2.95 -21.07 -5.05
C VAL A 307 -3.41 -22.53 -4.96
N GLU A 308 -3.69 -23.03 -3.75
CA GLU A 308 -4.24 -24.36 -3.49
C GLU A 308 -5.62 -24.57 -4.13
N SER A 309 -6.45 -23.53 -4.18
CA SER A 309 -7.76 -23.60 -4.86
C SER A 309 -7.62 -23.91 -6.35
N GLY A 310 -6.51 -23.47 -6.98
CA GLY A 310 -6.19 -23.75 -8.37
C GLY A 310 -7.15 -23.16 -9.40
N GLU A 311 -8.07 -22.27 -8.99
CA GLU A 311 -9.05 -21.68 -9.90
C GLU A 311 -8.37 -20.67 -10.84
N PRO A 312 -8.42 -20.83 -12.17
CA PRO A 312 -7.78 -19.90 -13.08
C PRO A 312 -8.59 -18.61 -13.26
N LEU A 313 -7.89 -17.48 -13.36
CA LEU A 313 -8.49 -16.19 -13.66
C LEU A 313 -9.14 -16.20 -15.06
N PRO A 314 -10.39 -15.71 -15.21
CA PRO A 314 -11.04 -15.67 -16.52
C PRO A 314 -10.39 -14.64 -17.45
N LYS A 315 -10.42 -14.90 -18.77
CA LYS A 315 -9.75 -14.05 -19.78
C LYS A 315 -10.24 -12.60 -19.83
N ASN A 316 -11.52 -12.37 -19.52
CA ASN A 316 -12.16 -11.06 -19.53
C ASN A 316 -12.35 -10.49 -18.12
N TRP A 317 -11.51 -10.91 -17.18
CA TRP A 317 -11.56 -10.37 -15.84
C TRP A 317 -11.22 -8.87 -15.84
N ASN A 318 -11.97 -8.11 -15.07
CA ASN A 318 -11.72 -6.70 -14.79
C ASN A 318 -11.99 -6.51 -13.29
N PRO A 319 -11.21 -5.68 -12.58
CA PRO A 319 -11.45 -5.46 -11.17
C PRO A 319 -12.87 -4.95 -10.93
N ASN A 320 -13.52 -5.48 -9.90
CA ASN A 320 -14.79 -4.96 -9.43
C ASN A 320 -14.57 -3.61 -8.72
N ILE A 321 -14.82 -2.53 -9.43
CA ILE A 321 -14.74 -1.17 -8.88
C ILE A 321 -16.18 -0.78 -8.52
N PRO A 322 -16.49 -0.48 -7.24
CA PRO A 322 -17.84 -0.05 -6.85
C PRO A 322 -18.25 1.22 -7.59
N ASP A 323 -19.55 1.57 -7.54
CA ASP A 323 -19.95 2.89 -8.02
C ASP A 323 -19.30 3.95 -7.13
N MET A 324 -18.47 4.77 -7.76
CA MET A 324 -17.66 5.78 -7.09
C MET A 324 -18.27 7.17 -7.32
N THR A 325 -19.57 7.29 -7.55
CA THR A 325 -20.21 8.61 -7.73
C THR A 325 -19.89 9.55 -6.57
N THR A 326 -19.84 10.86 -6.86
CA THR A 326 -19.65 11.92 -5.87
C THR A 326 -20.75 11.80 -4.83
N VAL A 327 -20.38 11.62 -3.56
CA VAL A 327 -21.31 11.86 -2.46
C VAL A 327 -21.59 13.36 -2.52
N ASP A 328 -22.85 13.75 -2.76
CA ASP A 328 -23.21 15.16 -2.88
C ASP A 328 -22.81 15.87 -1.58
N LEU A 329 -21.74 16.67 -1.66
CA LEU A 329 -21.35 17.58 -0.59
C LEU A 329 -22.40 18.68 -0.56
N PHE A 330 -23.44 18.52 0.26
CA PHE A 330 -24.31 19.63 0.62
C PHE A 330 -23.45 20.60 1.43
N PHE A 331 -22.87 21.58 0.74
CA PHE A 331 -22.39 22.78 1.39
C PHE A 331 -23.63 23.51 1.89
N GLU A 332 -24.01 23.30 3.14
CA GLU A 332 -24.83 24.28 3.85
C GLU A 332 -23.99 25.55 3.90
N GLU A 333 -24.29 26.50 3.01
CA GLU A 333 -23.82 27.87 3.13
C GLU A 333 -24.34 28.39 4.48
N GLU A 334 -23.47 28.42 5.51
CA GLU A 334 -23.76 29.16 6.74
C GLU A 334 -23.93 30.65 6.37
N GLU A 335 -25.18 31.15 6.46
CA GLU A 335 -25.56 32.57 6.32
C GLU A 335 -24.99 33.49 7.40
#